data_AF-A0A956HQI5-F1
#
_entry.id   AF-A0A956HQI5-F1
#
_cell.length_a   1.000
_cell.length_b   1.000
_cell.length_c   1.000
_cell.angle_alpha   90.00
_cell.angle_beta   90.00
_cell.angle_gamma   90.00
#
_symmetry.space_group_name_H-M   'P 1'
#
loop_
_entity.id
_entity.type
_entity.pdbx_description
1 polymer ?
#
loop_
_entity_poly.entity_id
_entity_poly.type
_entity_poly.pdbx_seq_one_letter_code
_entity_poly.pdbx_strand_id
1 'polypeptide(L)' 'MSSPRQVLAHTANVRVDLCSCALIHVHVGPVTLHLERGACETLATTLATAMVRLTQLEEGQPSLTLVPRPSESPN' A
#
# COMPACT_ATOMS: atom_id res chain seq x y z
N MET A 1 26.40 13.43 17.01
CA MET A 1 25.20 13.96 17.72
C MET A 1 24.04 13.86 16.74
N SER A 2 23.04 13.03 17.05
CA SER A 2 21.88 12.80 16.18
C SER A 2 20.97 14.03 16.25
N SER A 3 20.83 14.79 15.16
CA SER A 3 19.88 15.90 15.08
C SER A 3 18.45 15.45 15.42
N PRO A 4 17.61 16.33 15.99
CA PRO A 4 16.23 15.98 16.31
C PRO A 4 15.48 15.57 15.04
N ARG A 5 15.04 14.31 14.99
CA ARG A 5 14.19 13.77 13.93
C ARG A 5 12.75 13.81 14.41
N GLN A 6 11.87 14.48 13.67
CA GLN A 6 10.45 14.46 13.95
C GLN A 6 9.84 13.21 13.31
N VAL A 7 9.25 12.32 14.10
CA VAL A 7 8.54 11.17 13.57
C VAL A 7 7.25 11.66 12.91
N LEU A 8 7.08 11.38 11.62
CA LEU A 8 5.86 11.70 10.87
C LEU A 8 4.87 10.55 10.88
N ALA A 9 5.35 9.32 10.74
CA ALA A 9 4.53 8.11 10.75
C ALA A 9 5.34 6.89 11.22
N HIS A 10 4.67 5.90 11.79
CA HIS A 10 5.29 4.63 12.14
C HIS A 10 4.28 3.47 12.08
N THR A 11 4.79 2.29 11.74
CA THR A 11 4.12 0.98 11.86
C THR A 11 5.11 -0.01 12.46
N ALA A 12 4.74 -1.29 12.57
CA ALA A 12 5.63 -2.34 13.06
C ALA A 12 6.92 -2.49 12.22
N ASN A 13 6.85 -2.23 10.92
CA ASN A 13 7.95 -2.51 9.98
C ASN A 13 8.51 -1.26 9.29
N VAL A 14 7.84 -0.11 9.43
CA VAL A 14 8.18 1.11 8.72
C VAL A 14 8.17 2.30 9.67
N ARG A 15 9.19 3.15 9.57
CA ARG A 15 9.24 4.43 10.28
C ARG A 15 9.59 5.55 9.31
N VAL A 16 8.86 6.65 9.39
CA VAL A 16 9.06 7.83 8.56
C VAL A 16 9.41 9.01 9.45
N ASP A 17 10.59 9.57 9.24
CA ASP A 17 11.11 10.72 9.98
C ASP A 17 11.30 11.92 9.04
N LEU A 18 10.94 13.12 9.50
CA LEU A 18 11.43 14.37 8.93
C LEU A 18 12.79 14.67 9.58
N CYS A 19 13.82 14.69 8.76
CA CYS A 19 15.18 14.94 9.20
C CYS A 19 15.55 16.43 9.04
N SER A 20 16.45 16.92 9.88
CA SER A 20 16.99 18.28 9.76
C SER A 20 17.78 18.52 8.48
N CYS A 21 18.12 17.47 7.73
CA CYS A 21 18.75 17.58 6.40
C CYS A 21 17.76 17.91 5.28
N ALA A 22 16.51 18.28 5.61
CA ALA A 22 15.43 18.57 4.68
C ALA A 22 14.98 17.38 3.80
N LEU A 23 15.44 16.17 4.11
CA LEU A 23 14.98 14.93 3.50
C LEU A 23 14.01 14.19 4.42
N ILE A 24 13.12 13.42 3.81
CA ILE A 24 12.29 12.43 4.49
C ILE A 24 13.07 11.12 4.53
N HIS A 25 13.21 10.56 5.73
CA HIS A 25 13.87 9.28 5.93
C HIS A 25 12.81 8.20 6.12
N VAL A 26 12.81 7.20 5.26
CA VAL A 26 11.92 6.03 5.37
C VAL A 26 12.74 4.81 5.73
N HIS A 27 12.56 4.33 6.95
CA HIS A 27 13.21 3.15 7.49
C HIS A 27 12.32 1.93 7.27
N VAL A 28 12.80 0.92 6.55
CA VAL A 28 12.11 -0.35 6.30
C VAL A 28 13.07 -1.49 6.64
N GLY A 29 12.92 -2.07 7.83
CA GLY A 29 13.87 -3.04 8.37
C GLY A 29 15.31 -2.49 8.40
N PRO A 30 16.29 -3.14 7.75
CA PRO A 30 17.67 -2.66 7.71
C PRO A 30 17.90 -1.54 6.67
N VAL A 31 16.91 -1.25 5.81
CA VAL A 31 17.04 -0.30 4.71
C VAL A 31 16.56 1.07 5.16
N THR A 32 17.32 2.11 4.82
CA THR A 32 16.89 3.50 4.96
C THR A 32 16.90 4.16 3.60
N LEU A 33 15.75 4.69 3.19
CA LEU A 33 15.59 5.50 2.00
C LEU A 33 15.62 6.96 2.40
N HIS A 34 16.45 7.76 1.72
CA HIS A 34 16.44 9.22 1.84
C HIS A 34 15.72 9.78 0.63
N LEU A 35 14.63 10.50 0.89
CA LEU A 35 13.75 10.99 -0.15
C LEU A 35 13.67 12.51 -0.07
N GLU A 36 13.86 13.15 -1.22
CA GLU A 36 13.58 14.56 -1.37
C GLU A 36 12.07 14.81 -1.29
N ARG A 37 11.68 15.99 -0.79
CA ARG A 37 10.27 16.37 -0.63
C ARG A 37 9.47 16.24 -1.93
N GLY A 38 10.03 16.69 -3.06
CA GLY A 38 9.37 16.59 -4.37
C GLY A 38 9.18 15.14 -4.85
N ALA A 39 10.12 14.24 -4.52
CA ALA A 39 9.98 12.82 -4.80
C ALA A 39 8.87 12.19 -3.94
N CYS A 40 8.75 12.59 -2.67
CA CYS A 40 7.66 12.17 -1.79
C CYS A 40 6.28 12.65 -2.27
N GLU A 41 6.19 13.91 -2.72
CA GLU A 41 4.96 14.47 -3.30
C GLU A 41 4.54 13.68 -4.54
N THR A 42 5.49 13.41 -5.45
CA THR A 42 5.26 12.59 -6.64
C THR A 42 4.78 11.18 -6.28
N LEU A 43 5.47 10.52 -5.34
CA LEU A 43 5.11 9.19 -4.87
C LEU A 43 3.71 9.14 -4.27
N ALA A 44 3.34 10.14 -3.46
CA ALA A 44 2.02 10.24 -2.87
C ALA A 44 0.93 10.34 -3.96
N THR A 45 1.13 11.19 -4.98
CA THR A 45 0.20 11.31 -6.11
C THR A 45 0.11 10.03 -6.92
N THR A 46 1.24 9.38 -7.21
CA THR A 46 1.27 8.10 -7.95
C THR A 46 0.54 7.01 -7.18
N LEU A 47 0.80 6.89 -5.87
CA LEU A 47 0.15 5.90 -5.02
C LEU A 47 -1.37 6.15 -4.93
N ALA A 48 -1.79 7.39 -4.71
CA ALA A 48 -3.21 7.74 -4.69
C ALA A 48 -3.91 7.35 -6.01
N THR A 49 -3.27 7.63 -7.14
CA THR A 49 -3.78 7.25 -8.47
C THR A 49 -3.90 5.73 -8.61
N ALA A 50 -2.89 4.97 -8.15
CA ALA A 50 -2.92 3.52 -8.18
C ALA A 50 -4.06 2.96 -7.30
N MET A 51 -4.26 3.49 -6.09
CA MET A 51 -5.34 3.08 -5.20
C MET A 51 -6.72 3.31 -5.83
N VAL A 52 -6.94 4.47 -6.49
CA VAL A 52 -8.19 4.72 -7.22
C VAL A 52 -8.40 3.67 -8.32
N ARG A 53 -7.35 3.36 -9.10
CA ARG A 53 -7.47 2.31 -10.15
C ARG A 53 -7.76 0.94 -9.56
N LEU A 54 -7.14 0.58 -8.44
CA LEU A 54 -7.40 -0.68 -7.75
C LEU A 54 -8.87 -0.78 -7.30
N THR A 55 -9.45 0.29 -6.79
CA THR A 55 -10.89 0.29 -6.40
C THR A 55 -11.84 0.19 -7.59
N GLN A 56 -11.37 0.48 -8.81
CA GLN A 56 -12.14 0.37 -10.05
C GLN A 56 -11.98 -1.01 -10.71
N LEU A 57 -11.00 -1.81 -10.28
CA LEU A 57 -10.95 -3.22 -10.64
C LEU A 57 -12.04 -3.90 -9.82
N GLU A 58 -13.13 -4.32 -10.46
CA GLU A 58 -14.19 -5.07 -9.80
C GLU A 58 -13.58 -6.25 -9.02
N GLU A 59 -13.88 -6.35 -7.72
CA GLU A 59 -13.73 -7.61 -7.00
C GLU A 59 -14.51 -8.64 -7.81
N GLY A 60 -13.80 -9.65 -8.35
CA GLY A 60 -14.35 -10.59 -9.31
C GLY A 60 -15.75 -11.02 -8.90
N GLN A 61 -16.73 -10.74 -9.76
CA GLN A 61 -18.12 -11.07 -9.49
C GLN A 61 -18.23 -12.51 -8.99
N PRO A 62 -18.95 -12.78 -7.89
CA PRO A 62 -19.16 -14.15 -7.44
C PRO A 62 -19.86 -14.92 -8.56
N SER A 63 -19.14 -15.87 -9.17
CA SER A 63 -19.69 -16.71 -10.23
C SER A 63 -20.62 -17.75 -9.61
N LEU A 64 -21.93 -17.50 -9.68
CA LEU A 64 -22.94 -18.50 -9.38
C LEU A 64 -23.03 -19.48 -10.54
N THR A 65 -22.40 -20.64 -10.40
CA THR A 65 -22.54 -21.74 -11.36
C THR A 65 -23.69 -22.63 -10.92
N LEU A 66 -24.71 -22.78 -11.77
CA LEU A 66 -25.80 -23.73 -11.54
C LEU A 66 -25.28 -25.16 -11.70
N VAL A 67 -25.30 -25.95 -10.62
CA VAL A 67 -24.97 -27.38 -10.67
C VAL A 67 -26.21 -28.14 -11.14
N PRO A 68 -26.14 -28.95 -12.21
CA PRO A 68 -27.25 -29.78 -12.65
C PRO A 68 -27.71 -30.70 -11.53
N ARG A 69 -29.01 -30.73 -11.27
CA ARG A 69 -29.62 -31.63 -10.28
C ARG A 69 -29.36 -33.08 -10.73
N PRO A 70 -28.80 -33.96 -9.88
CA PRO A 70 -28.67 -35.37 -10.24
C PRO A 70 -30.08 -35.92 -10.49
N SER A 71 -30.30 -36.40 -11.71
CA SER A 71 -31.53 -37.08 -12.11
C SER A 71 -31.65 -38.36 -11.29
N GLU A 72 -32.63 -38.43 -10.40
CA GLU A 72 -33.02 -39.69 -9.76
C GLU A 72 -33.49 -40.65 -10.86
N SER A 73 -32.74 -41.72 -11.08
CA SER A 73 -33.11 -42.79 -12.00
C SER A 73 -34.43 -43.41 -11.54
N PRO A 74 -35.46 -43.50 -12.39
CA PRO A 74 -36.68 -44.19 -12.04
C PRO A 74 -36.39 -45.69 -11.93
N ASN A 75 -36.82 -46.29 -10.82
CA ASN A 75 -36.92 -47.74 -10.65
C ASN A 75 -38.40 -48.11 -10.56
#